data_AF-A0A6L7A2N8-F1
#
_entry.id   AF-A0A6L7A2N8-F1
#
_cell.length_a   1.000
_cell.length_b   1.000
_cell.length_c   1.000
_cell.angle_alpha   90.00
_cell.angle_beta   90.00
_cell.angle_gamma   90.00
#
_symmetry.space_group_name_H-M   'P 1'
#
loop_
_entity.id
_entity.type
_entity.pdbx_description
1 polymer ?
#
loop_
_entity_poly.entity_id
_entity_poly.type
_entity_poly.pdbx_seq_one_letter_code
_entity_poly.pdbx_strand_id
1 'polypeptide(L)'
;LDLSPPMLVQARQKDAADHYLAGDIESLPLATATFDLAWSNLAVQWCGNLSTALRELYRVVRPGGVVAFTTLVQGSLPELHQAWQAVDERPHANRFLPPDEIEQSLNGVHYQHHIQPITLWFDDALSAMRSLKGIGATHLHEGRDPRILTRSQLQRLQLAWPQQQGRYPLTYHLFLGVIARE
;
A
#
# COMPACT_ATOMS: atom_id res chain seq x y z
N LEU A 1 13.53 -8.83 1.78
CA LEU A 1 14.07 -7.64 2.47
C LEU A 1 12.92 -7.00 3.24
N ASP A 2 13.13 -6.55 4.47
CA ASP A 2 12.10 -5.85 5.25
C ASP A 2 12.76 -4.94 6.29
N LEU A 3 12.14 -3.80 6.60
CA LEU A 3 12.59 -2.90 7.67
C LEU A 3 12.35 -3.53 9.05
N SER A 4 11.36 -4.42 9.16
CA SER A 4 10.92 -5.07 10.39
C SER A 4 11.61 -6.42 10.62
N PRO A 5 12.49 -6.55 11.63
CA PRO A 5 13.09 -7.84 11.98
C PRO A 5 12.06 -8.94 12.31
N PRO A 6 10.95 -8.67 13.03
CA PRO A 6 9.89 -9.66 13.22
C PRO A 6 9.29 -10.20 11.91
N MET A 7 9.11 -9.35 10.88
CA MET A 7 8.60 -9.80 9.59
C MET A 7 9.58 -10.75 8.89
N LEU A 8 10.89 -10.51 9.02
CA LEU A 8 11.92 -11.41 8.50
C LEU A 8 11.91 -12.77 9.21
N VAL A 9 11.63 -12.81 10.52
CA VAL A 9 11.46 -14.08 11.24
C VAL A 9 10.27 -14.85 10.68
N GLN A 10 9.14 -14.20 10.44
CA GLN A 10 7.96 -14.87 9.87
C GLN A 10 8.18 -15.30 8.43
N ALA A 11 8.92 -14.54 7.64
CA ALA A 11 9.29 -14.92 6.28
C ALA A 11 10.19 -16.17 6.28
N ARG A 12 11.16 -16.26 7.20
CA ARG A 12 12.02 -17.44 7.37
C ARG A 12 11.25 -18.69 7.77
N GLN A 13 10.28 -18.56 8.69
CA GLN A 13 9.43 -19.68 9.09
C GLN A 13 8.59 -20.25 7.95
N LYS A 14 8.31 -19.42 6.94
CA LYS A 14 7.54 -19.79 5.74
C LYS A 14 8.41 -20.23 4.56
N ASP A 15 9.74 -20.22 4.73
CA ASP A 15 10.70 -20.47 3.66
C ASP A 15 10.42 -19.64 2.39
N ALA A 16 10.14 -18.34 2.59
CA ALA A 16 9.65 -17.46 1.53
C ALA A 16 10.73 -17.00 0.54
N ALA A 17 12.01 -17.16 0.86
CA ALA A 17 13.15 -16.74 0.03
C ALA A 17 14.45 -17.45 0.43
N ASP A 18 15.44 -17.47 -0.46
CA ASP A 18 16.79 -18.00 -0.17
C ASP A 18 17.56 -17.12 0.84
N HIS A 19 17.32 -15.80 0.81
CA HIS A 19 18.01 -14.82 1.63
C HIS A 19 17.07 -13.79 2.25
N TYR A 20 17.39 -13.38 3.48
CA TYR A 20 16.59 -12.46 4.28
C TYR A 20 17.46 -11.33 4.82
N LEU A 21 17.18 -10.11 4.39
CA LEU A 21 17.95 -8.92 4.72
C LEU A 21 17.08 -7.89 5.44
N ALA A 22 17.53 -7.43 6.60
CA ALA A 22 16.99 -6.24 7.24
C ALA A 22 17.52 -5.01 6.54
N GLY A 23 16.64 -4.10 6.13
CA GLY A 23 17.03 -2.90 5.42
C GLY A 23 15.88 -1.95 5.19
N ASP A 24 16.22 -0.67 5.17
CA ASP A 24 15.32 0.38 4.72
C ASP A 24 15.34 0.44 3.19
N ILE A 25 14.18 0.45 2.55
CA ILE A 25 14.08 0.58 1.10
C ILE A 25 14.51 1.97 0.62
N GLU A 26 14.47 2.98 1.48
CA GLU A 26 15.00 4.33 1.22
C GLU A 26 16.52 4.41 1.40
N SER A 27 17.17 3.34 1.89
CA SER A 27 18.63 3.24 2.00
C SER A 27 19.08 1.77 1.97
N LEU A 28 19.11 1.18 0.77
CA LEU A 28 19.34 -0.25 0.62
C LEU A 28 20.81 -0.59 0.93
N PRO A 29 21.08 -1.54 1.86
CA PRO A 29 22.45 -1.97 2.18
C PRO A 29 22.97 -2.97 1.14
N LEU A 30 22.86 -2.61 -0.14
CA LEU A 30 23.16 -3.43 -1.31
C LEU A 30 23.98 -2.61 -2.31
N ALA A 31 24.90 -3.27 -3.01
CA ALA A 31 25.73 -2.63 -4.00
C ALA A 31 24.92 -2.19 -5.23
N THR A 32 25.39 -1.12 -5.88
CA THR A 32 24.82 -0.62 -7.14
C THR A 32 24.97 -1.68 -8.24
N ALA A 33 23.96 -1.79 -9.12
CA ALA A 33 23.98 -2.66 -10.30
C ALA A 33 24.25 -4.15 -10.03
N THR A 34 23.62 -4.69 -8.99
CA THR A 34 23.78 -6.07 -8.53
C THR A 34 22.70 -7.01 -9.08
N PHE A 35 21.47 -6.51 -9.25
CA PHE A 35 20.31 -7.35 -9.53
C PHE A 35 19.73 -7.13 -10.93
N ASP A 36 19.12 -8.17 -11.48
CA ASP A 36 18.42 -8.10 -12.76
C ASP A 36 17.02 -7.50 -12.60
N LEU A 37 16.40 -7.74 -11.43
CA LEU A 37 15.07 -7.27 -11.06
C LEU A 37 15.07 -6.82 -9.59
N ALA A 38 14.50 -5.66 -9.32
CA ALA A 38 14.04 -5.29 -7.98
C ALA A 38 12.51 -5.14 -7.99
N TRP A 39 11.84 -5.75 -7.01
CA TRP A 39 10.38 -5.70 -6.92
C TRP A 39 9.90 -5.33 -5.53
N SER A 40 8.89 -4.46 -5.47
CA SER A 40 8.26 -4.02 -4.23
C SER A 40 6.75 -3.98 -4.37
N ASN A 41 6.03 -4.82 -3.62
CA ASN A 41 4.58 -4.90 -3.70
C ASN A 41 3.92 -4.36 -2.43
N LEU A 42 3.12 -3.30 -2.59
CA LEU A 42 2.36 -2.67 -1.52
C LEU A 42 3.20 -2.32 -0.28
N ALA A 43 4.45 -1.91 -0.50
CA ALA A 43 5.36 -1.49 0.56
C ALA A 43 5.79 -0.02 0.43
N VAL A 44 5.98 0.51 -0.79
CA VAL A 44 6.54 1.85 -1.00
C VAL A 44 5.64 2.98 -0.49
N GLN A 45 4.34 2.75 -0.28
CA GLN A 45 3.45 3.76 0.33
C GLN A 45 3.77 4.08 1.79
N TRP A 46 4.62 3.27 2.44
CA TRP A 46 5.05 3.48 3.82
C TRP A 46 6.33 4.30 3.94
N CYS A 47 7.00 4.57 2.82
CA CYS A 47 8.23 5.35 2.78
C CYS A 47 7.95 6.83 3.08
N GLY A 48 8.91 7.50 3.72
CA GLY A 48 8.86 8.94 3.92
C GLY A 48 8.94 9.69 2.58
N ASN A 49 9.68 9.15 1.61
CA ASN A 49 9.80 9.70 0.27
C ASN A 49 9.79 8.60 -0.80
N LEU A 50 8.73 8.57 -1.62
CA LEU A 50 8.58 7.58 -2.70
C LEU A 50 9.72 7.68 -3.74
N SER A 51 10.12 8.88 -4.14
CA SER A 51 11.22 9.07 -5.10
C SER A 51 12.55 8.50 -4.59
N THR A 52 12.84 8.65 -3.29
CA THR A 52 14.03 8.07 -2.65
C THR A 52 14.00 6.54 -2.71
N ALA A 53 12.88 5.92 -2.31
CA ALA A 53 12.72 4.47 -2.37
C ALA A 53 12.88 3.93 -3.80
N LEU A 54 12.23 4.56 -4.78
CA LEU A 54 12.33 4.15 -6.19
C LEU A 54 13.74 4.34 -6.75
N ARG A 55 14.44 5.41 -6.35
CA ARG A 55 15.85 5.64 -6.75
C ARG A 55 16.78 4.58 -6.17
N GLU A 56 16.58 4.16 -4.93
CA GLU A 56 17.38 3.08 -4.32
C GLU A 56 17.12 1.73 -5.01
N LEU A 57 15.87 1.40 -5.29
CA LEU A 57 15.52 0.22 -6.10
C LEU A 57 16.16 0.29 -7.49
N TYR A 58 16.09 1.44 -8.14
CA TYR A 58 16.74 1.67 -9.44
C TYR A 58 18.25 1.47 -9.34
N ARG A 59 18.90 2.03 -8.30
CA ARG A 59 20.36 1.98 -8.07
C ARG A 59 20.88 0.55 -7.96
N VAL A 60 20.18 -0.33 -7.26
CA VAL A 60 20.64 -1.72 -7.05
C VAL A 60 20.45 -2.62 -8.27
N VAL A 61 19.58 -2.24 -9.22
CA VAL A 61 19.36 -2.97 -10.47
C VAL A 61 20.45 -2.66 -11.50
N ARG A 62 20.88 -3.59 -12.35
CA ARG A 62 21.90 -3.34 -13.40
C ARG A 62 21.34 -2.59 -14.62
N PRO A 63 22.18 -1.94 -15.45
CA PRO A 63 21.78 -1.56 -16.81
C PRO A 63 21.19 -2.75 -17.58
N GLY A 64 20.06 -2.53 -18.25
CA GLY A 64 19.22 -3.56 -18.87
C GLY A 64 18.31 -4.33 -17.90
N GLY A 65 18.31 -3.98 -16.61
CA GLY A 65 17.43 -4.58 -15.60
C GLY A 65 16.14 -3.79 -15.38
N VAL A 66 15.28 -4.30 -14.50
CA VAL A 66 13.93 -3.75 -14.27
C VAL A 66 13.66 -3.50 -12.79
N VAL A 67 12.91 -2.42 -12.49
CA VAL A 67 12.22 -2.26 -11.20
C VAL A 67 10.72 -2.41 -11.44
N ALA A 68 10.05 -3.26 -10.66
CA ALA A 68 8.60 -3.36 -10.66
C ALA A 68 8.06 -2.99 -9.28
N PHE A 69 7.01 -2.17 -9.22
CA PHE A 69 6.40 -1.85 -7.93
C PHE A 69 4.89 -1.70 -8.01
N THR A 70 4.24 -1.92 -6.88
CA THR A 70 2.84 -1.57 -6.69
C THR A 70 2.66 -0.66 -5.48
N THR A 71 1.73 0.28 -5.59
CA THR A 71 1.29 1.14 -4.48
C THR A 71 -0.20 1.43 -4.61
N LEU A 72 -0.81 1.94 -3.54
CA LEU A 72 -2.18 2.42 -3.57
C LEU A 72 -2.23 3.90 -3.98
N VAL A 73 -3.22 4.26 -4.79
CA VAL A 73 -3.45 5.64 -5.24
C VAL A 73 -4.65 6.28 -4.57
N GLN A 74 -4.69 7.61 -4.59
CA GLN A 74 -5.85 8.40 -4.21
C GLN A 74 -7.10 7.87 -4.92
N GLY A 75 -8.20 7.73 -4.17
CA GLY A 75 -9.43 7.09 -4.63
C GLY A 75 -9.54 5.62 -4.22
N SER A 76 -8.51 5.02 -3.63
CA SER A 76 -8.63 3.75 -2.92
C SER A 76 -9.52 3.86 -1.68
N LEU A 77 -10.22 2.77 -1.38
CA LEU A 77 -11.14 2.59 -0.26
C LEU A 77 -12.31 3.60 -0.22
N PRO A 78 -12.98 3.88 -1.36
CA PRO A 78 -14.06 4.86 -1.39
C PRO A 78 -15.23 4.45 -0.49
N GLU A 79 -15.51 3.16 -0.36
CA GLU A 79 -16.58 2.63 0.48
C GLU A 79 -16.31 2.90 1.97
N LEU A 80 -15.06 2.75 2.39
CA LEU A 80 -14.62 3.06 3.74
C LEU A 80 -14.77 4.57 4.02
N HIS A 81 -14.32 5.42 3.10
CA HIS A 81 -14.45 6.87 3.25
C HIS A 81 -15.92 7.28 3.38
N GLN A 82 -16.80 6.77 2.52
CA GLN A 82 -18.23 7.01 2.58
C GLN A 82 -18.84 6.54 3.91
N ALA A 83 -18.49 5.34 4.38
CA ALA A 83 -19.03 4.80 5.63
C ALA A 83 -18.63 5.66 6.85
N TRP A 84 -17.41 6.20 6.84
CA TRP A 84 -16.92 7.07 7.91
C TRP A 84 -17.54 8.47 7.92
N GLN A 85 -17.88 9.03 6.74
CA GLN A 85 -18.58 10.32 6.65
C GLN A 85 -19.94 10.32 7.38
N ALA A 86 -20.58 9.16 7.54
CA ALA A 86 -21.81 9.04 8.33
C ALA A 86 -21.58 9.04 9.86
N VAL A 87 -20.33 8.93 10.30
CA VAL A 87 -19.93 8.88 11.70
C VAL A 87 -19.40 10.24 12.15
N ASP A 88 -18.39 10.78 11.44
CA ASP A 88 -17.80 12.10 11.64
C ASP A 88 -17.08 12.62 10.36
N GLU A 89 -16.54 13.84 10.40
CA GLU A 89 -15.89 14.50 9.25
C GLU A 89 -14.35 14.29 9.17
N ARG A 90 -13.79 13.41 10.00
CA ARG A 90 -12.33 13.25 10.11
C ARG A 90 -11.78 12.24 9.10
N PRO A 91 -10.49 12.32 8.73
CA PRO A 91 -9.84 11.27 7.96
C PRO A 91 -9.68 10.02 8.82
N HIS A 92 -10.06 8.85 8.28
CA HIS A 92 -9.96 7.54 8.97
C HIS A 92 -9.14 6.49 8.20
N ALA A 93 -8.53 6.88 7.08
CA ALA A 93 -7.70 6.03 6.25
C ALA A 93 -6.43 6.78 5.84
N ASN A 94 -5.41 6.02 5.40
CA ASN A 94 -4.15 6.60 4.94
C ASN A 94 -4.40 7.53 3.74
N ARG A 95 -3.68 8.65 3.70
CA ARG A 95 -3.67 9.50 2.51
C ARG A 95 -2.79 8.83 1.45
N PHE A 96 -3.42 8.31 0.41
CA PHE A 96 -2.72 7.82 -0.76
C PHE A 96 -2.39 8.98 -1.71
N LEU A 97 -1.21 8.92 -2.34
CA LEU A 97 -0.78 9.95 -3.29
C LEU A 97 -1.71 9.95 -4.52
N PRO A 98 -2.02 11.12 -5.10
CA PRO A 98 -2.67 11.17 -6.39
C PRO A 98 -1.72 10.67 -7.49
N PRO A 99 -2.25 10.16 -8.61
CA PRO A 99 -1.43 9.56 -9.67
C PRO A 99 -0.30 10.46 -10.19
N ASP A 100 -0.56 11.75 -10.35
CA ASP A 100 0.40 12.74 -10.82
C ASP A 100 1.58 12.94 -9.87
N GLU A 101 1.37 12.88 -8.55
CA GLU A 101 2.46 12.91 -7.57
C GLU A 101 3.33 11.64 -7.60
N ILE A 102 2.73 10.48 -7.91
CA ILE A 102 3.47 9.23 -8.13
C ILE A 102 4.30 9.32 -9.41
N GLU A 103 3.71 9.81 -10.49
CA GLU A 103 4.39 10.03 -11.78
C GLU A 103 5.56 11.02 -11.64
N GLN A 104 5.39 12.08 -10.84
CA GLN A 104 6.49 13.01 -10.51
C GLN A 104 7.68 12.30 -9.83
N SER A 105 7.42 11.29 -9.00
CA SER A 105 8.47 10.49 -8.35
C SER A 105 9.25 9.61 -9.34
N LEU A 106 8.70 9.38 -10.54
CA LEU A 106 9.28 8.62 -11.65
C LEU A 106 9.98 9.53 -12.69
N ASN A 107 10.09 10.83 -12.43
CA ASN A 107 10.74 11.74 -13.36
C ASN A 107 12.23 11.38 -13.56
N GLY A 108 12.68 11.39 -14.81
CA GLY A 108 14.06 11.10 -15.18
C GLY A 108 14.39 9.61 -15.37
N VAL A 109 13.41 8.71 -15.34
CA VAL A 109 13.58 7.29 -15.71
C VAL A 109 12.59 6.87 -16.79
N HIS A 110 12.91 5.80 -17.53
CA HIS A 110 11.98 5.21 -18.48
C HIS A 110 11.01 4.29 -17.75
N TYR A 111 9.71 4.58 -17.80
CA TYR A 111 8.70 3.81 -17.09
C TYR A 111 7.43 3.59 -17.90
N GLN A 112 6.65 2.59 -17.48
CA GLN A 112 5.27 2.36 -17.88
C GLN A 112 4.44 2.10 -16.63
N HIS A 113 3.17 2.48 -16.66
CA HIS A 113 2.25 2.19 -15.57
C HIS A 113 0.84 1.89 -16.03
N HIS A 114 0.08 1.27 -15.12
CA HIS A 114 -1.35 1.09 -15.22
C HIS A 114 -1.98 1.27 -13.85
N ILE A 115 -3.19 1.83 -13.80
CA ILE A 115 -3.98 1.89 -12.57
C ILE A 115 -5.13 0.90 -12.68
N GLN A 116 -5.13 -0.10 -11.79
CA GLN A 116 -6.12 -1.16 -11.79
C GLN A 116 -6.98 -1.12 -10.52
N PRO A 117 -8.32 -1.06 -10.62
CA PRO A 117 -9.19 -1.28 -9.48
C PRO A 117 -9.25 -2.78 -9.13
N ILE A 118 -9.13 -3.10 -7.85
CA ILE A 118 -9.39 -4.43 -7.29
C ILE A 118 -10.42 -4.29 -6.18
N THR A 119 -11.58 -4.91 -6.37
CA THR A 119 -12.66 -4.92 -5.38
C THR A 119 -12.71 -6.26 -4.65
N LEU A 120 -12.55 -6.20 -3.33
CA LEU A 120 -12.82 -7.31 -2.44
C LEU A 120 -14.31 -7.26 -2.03
N TRP A 121 -14.94 -8.43 -1.96
CA TRP A 121 -16.38 -8.55 -1.69
C TRP A 121 -16.62 -9.27 -0.38
N PHE A 122 -17.44 -8.68 0.48
CA PHE A 122 -17.77 -9.22 1.80
C PHE A 122 -19.27 -9.44 1.95
N ASP A 123 -19.63 -10.38 2.82
CA ASP A 123 -21.03 -10.68 3.13
C ASP A 123 -21.65 -9.63 4.06
N ASP A 124 -20.82 -8.88 4.80
CA ASP A 124 -21.25 -7.81 5.70
C ASP A 124 -20.17 -6.72 5.85
N ALA A 125 -20.59 -5.52 6.26
CA ALA A 125 -19.70 -4.36 6.45
C ALA A 125 -18.67 -4.55 7.58
N LEU A 126 -19.00 -5.33 8.63
CA LEU A 126 -18.04 -5.61 9.71
C LEU A 126 -16.90 -6.50 9.20
N SER A 127 -17.19 -7.45 8.33
CA SER A 127 -16.21 -8.31 7.69
C SER A 127 -15.27 -7.50 6.79
N ALA A 128 -15.81 -6.56 6.00
CA ALA A 128 -15.01 -5.60 5.23
C ALA A 128 -14.13 -4.71 6.14
N MET A 129 -14.69 -4.20 7.25
CA MET A 129 -13.91 -3.39 8.19
C MET A 129 -12.82 -4.22 8.91
N ARG A 130 -13.11 -5.49 9.23
CA ARG A 130 -12.12 -6.39 9.86
C ARG A 130 -10.98 -6.74 8.92
N SER A 131 -11.19 -6.82 7.60
CA SER A 131 -10.09 -7.09 6.66
C SER A 131 -9.08 -5.96 6.59
N LEU A 132 -9.47 -4.74 6.95
CA LEU A 132 -8.57 -3.59 7.06
C LEU A 132 -7.71 -3.63 8.35
N LYS A 133 -8.12 -4.43 9.34
CA LYS A 133 -7.42 -4.55 10.61
C LYS A 133 -6.12 -5.33 10.42
N GLY A 134 -4.99 -4.69 10.71
CA GLY A 134 -3.67 -5.33 10.70
C GLY A 134 -2.89 -5.21 9.39
N ILE A 135 -3.49 -4.66 8.33
CA ILE A 135 -2.78 -4.34 7.07
C ILE A 135 -2.27 -2.89 7.02
N GLY A 136 -2.45 -2.13 8.09
CA GLY A 136 -2.03 -0.73 8.19
C GLY A 136 -2.90 0.26 7.41
N ALA A 137 -3.81 -0.15 6.53
CA ALA A 137 -4.62 0.77 5.71
C ALA A 137 -5.45 1.83 6.49
N THR A 138 -5.58 1.64 7.81
CA THR A 138 -6.22 2.57 8.76
C THR A 138 -5.22 3.24 9.73
N HIS A 139 -3.91 3.23 9.43
CA HIS A 139 -2.86 3.93 10.18
C HIS A 139 -2.67 5.34 9.63
N LEU A 140 -3.43 6.30 10.15
CA LEU A 140 -3.19 7.72 9.90
C LEU A 140 -1.72 8.06 10.23
N HIS A 141 -1.07 8.88 9.40
CA HIS A 141 0.33 9.31 9.61
C HIS A 141 0.55 10.02 10.96
N GLU A 142 -0.52 10.45 11.64
CA GLU A 142 -0.53 11.06 12.98
C GLU A 142 -0.68 10.03 14.13
N GLY A 143 -0.67 8.73 13.82
CA GLY A 143 -0.89 7.66 14.79
C GLY A 143 -2.33 7.15 14.81
N ARG A 144 -2.52 6.02 15.49
CA ARG A 144 -3.82 5.34 15.58
C ARG A 144 -4.72 6.09 16.58
N ASP A 145 -5.88 6.61 16.14
CA ASP A 145 -6.91 7.10 17.09
C ASP A 145 -7.36 5.89 17.95
N PRO A 146 -7.07 5.87 19.26
CA PRO A 146 -7.34 4.71 20.10
C PRO A 146 -8.83 4.57 20.47
N ARG A 147 -9.70 5.44 19.94
CA ARG A 147 -11.13 5.44 20.27
C ARG A 147 -11.81 4.17 19.76
N ILE A 148 -12.34 3.43 20.72
CA ILE A 148 -13.29 2.34 20.48
C ILE A 148 -14.60 2.98 20.01
N LEU A 149 -15.08 2.58 18.83
CA LEU A 149 -16.38 3.01 18.31
C LEU A 149 -17.49 2.64 19.30
N THR A 150 -18.38 3.59 19.58
CA THR A 150 -19.61 3.28 20.32
C THR A 150 -20.52 2.39 19.49
N ARG A 151 -21.46 1.68 20.15
CA ARG A 151 -22.43 0.82 19.45
C ARG A 151 -23.24 1.58 18.40
N SER A 152 -23.62 2.83 18.67
CA SER A 152 -24.38 3.67 17.72
C SER A 152 -23.52 4.13 16.55
N GLN A 153 -22.24 4.46 16.76
CA GLN A 153 -21.31 4.78 15.68
C GLN A 153 -21.05 3.58 14.79
N LEU A 154 -20.84 2.40 15.38
CA LEU A 154 -20.65 1.16 14.64
C LEU A 154 -21.88 0.80 13.80
N GLN A 155 -23.09 1.03 14.33
CA GLN A 155 -24.33 0.83 13.58
C GLN A 155 -24.46 1.81 12.42
N ARG A 156 -24.15 3.10 12.63
CA ARG A 156 -24.16 4.12 11.55
C ARG A 156 -23.18 3.76 10.44
N LEU A 157 -21.97 3.35 10.79
CA LEU A 157 -20.94 2.93 9.83
C LEU A 157 -21.41 1.74 8.99
N GLN A 158 -21.98 0.71 9.62
CA GLN A 158 -22.51 -0.47 8.91
C GLN A 158 -23.64 -0.10 7.95
N LEU A 159 -24.55 0.79 8.35
CA LEU A 159 -25.66 1.24 7.51
C LEU A 159 -25.22 2.13 6.36
N ALA A 160 -24.12 2.87 6.54
CA ALA A 160 -23.58 3.78 5.53
C ALA A 160 -22.66 3.10 4.52
N TRP A 161 -22.21 1.87 4.80
CA TRP A 161 -21.36 1.12 3.89
C TRP A 161 -22.14 0.77 2.59
N PRO A 162 -21.63 1.12 1.40
CA PRO A 162 -22.27 0.77 0.14
C PRO A 162 -22.55 -0.72 0.01
N GLN A 163 -23.69 -1.05 -0.57
CA GLN A 163 -24.02 -2.42 -0.93
C GLN A 163 -24.24 -2.50 -2.44
N GLN A 164 -23.65 -3.50 -3.08
CA GLN A 164 -23.85 -3.78 -4.49
C GLN A 164 -24.16 -5.27 -4.65
N GLN A 165 -25.30 -5.58 -5.29
CA GLN A 165 -25.78 -6.95 -5.51
C GLN A 165 -25.82 -7.79 -4.22
N GLY A 166 -26.22 -7.18 -3.10
CA GLY A 166 -26.31 -7.87 -1.82
C GLY A 166 -24.99 -8.01 -1.06
N ARG A 167 -23.85 -7.57 -1.63
CA ARG A 167 -22.52 -7.67 -1.01
C ARG A 167 -21.91 -6.31 -0.72
N TYR A 168 -20.93 -6.29 0.16
CA TYR A 168 -20.25 -5.08 0.65
C TYR A 168 -18.86 -4.99 0.01
N PRO A 169 -18.64 -4.06 -0.94
CA PRO A 169 -17.36 -3.94 -1.61
C PRO A 169 -16.34 -3.17 -0.77
N LEU A 170 -15.06 -3.44 -1.05
CA LEU A 170 -13.92 -2.69 -0.58
C LEU A 170 -12.91 -2.60 -1.73
N THR A 171 -12.81 -1.41 -2.34
CA THR A 171 -12.09 -1.24 -3.60
C THR A 171 -10.73 -0.58 -3.39
N TYR A 172 -9.67 -1.21 -3.89
CA TYR A 172 -8.31 -0.68 -3.94
C TYR A 172 -8.00 -0.22 -5.36
N HIS A 173 -7.38 0.96 -5.52
CA HIS A 173 -6.84 1.39 -6.80
C HIS A 173 -5.32 1.22 -6.74
N LEU A 174 -4.81 0.23 -7.48
CA LEU A 174 -3.40 -0.10 -7.51
C LEU A 174 -2.72 0.63 -8.65
N PHE A 175 -1.66 1.37 -8.35
CA PHE A 175 -0.67 1.77 -9.33
C PHE A 175 0.27 0.58 -9.54
N LEU A 176 0.37 0.08 -10.77
CA LEU A 176 1.36 -0.89 -11.17
C LEU A 176 2.40 -0.19 -12.03
N GLY A 177 3.62 -0.03 -11.51
CA GLY A 177 4.71 0.67 -12.19
C GLY A 177 5.85 -0.28 -12.56
N VAL A 178 6.38 -0.10 -13.77
CA VAL A 178 7.57 -0.80 -14.26
C VAL A 178 8.56 0.23 -14.76
N ILE A 179 9.78 0.21 -14.26
CA ILE A 179 10.88 1.09 -14.64
C ILE A 179 11.95 0.26 -15.34
N ALA A 180 12.31 0.64 -16.57
CA ALA A 180 13.45 0.07 -17.27
C ALA A 180 14.70 0.87 -16.89
N ARG A 181 15.76 0.17 -16.48
CA ARG A 181 17.06 0.79 -16.26
C ARG A 181 17.90 0.61 -17.52
N GLU A 182 18.18 1.71 -18.21
CA GLU A 182 19.06 1.74 -19.38
C GLU A 182 20.54 1.73 -18.99
#